data_AF-A0A7S4NJ90-F1
#
_entry.id   AF-A0A7S4NJ90-F1
#
_cell.length_a   1.000
_cell.length_b   1.000
_cell.length_c   1.000
_cell.angle_alpha   90.00
_cell.angle_beta   90.00
_cell.angle_gamma   90.00
#
_symmetry.space_group_name_H-M   'P 1'
#
loop_
_entity.id
_entity.type
_entity.pdbx_description
1 polymer ?
#
loop_
_entity_poly.entity_id
_entity_poly.type
_entity_poly.pdbx_seq_one_letter_code
_entity_poly.pdbx_strand_id
1 'polypeptide(L)'
;MREKYTKQDAQIHYFVVEFDPDELSWKDFRGKVIGATDPSVAHPESLRGVLYRNWKDLGIESQPDISDNGVHGSAGPLAALRERTVWLGTKPHEDPFGATLTSHGVQRLEGWMMNPIVRLSREGNMMKGPCFDLTEDMDSDDVVGALTREYT
;
A
#
# COMPACT_ATOMS: atom_id res chain seq x y z
N MET A 1 5.07 -2.41 18.31
CA MET A 1 4.80 -1.36 17.30
C MET A 1 3.85 -0.27 17.78
N ARG A 2 2.67 -0.57 18.33
CA ARG A 2 1.69 0.46 18.76
C ARG A 2 2.28 1.61 19.58
N GLU A 3 3.13 1.28 20.56
CA GLU A 3 3.78 2.27 21.43
C GLU A 3 4.52 3.36 20.66
N LYS A 4 5.19 3.02 19.54
CA LYS A 4 5.93 3.99 18.71
C LYS A 4 5.03 5.10 18.12
N TYR A 5 3.75 4.79 17.90
CA TYR A 5 2.78 5.71 17.30
C TYR A 5 1.89 6.41 18.33
N THR A 6 1.99 6.04 19.61
CA THR A 6 1.15 6.58 20.69
C THR A 6 1.93 7.36 21.74
N LYS A 7 3.22 7.61 21.54
CA LYS A 7 4.00 8.52 22.39
C LYS A 7 3.43 9.93 22.28
N GLN A 8 3.61 10.72 23.33
CA GLN A 8 3.04 12.07 23.42
C GLN A 8 3.55 13.02 22.32
N ASP A 9 4.77 12.80 21.85
CA ASP A 9 5.46 13.55 20.80
C ASP A 9 5.42 12.87 19.42
N ALA A 10 4.75 11.71 19.29
CA ALA A 10 4.64 11.01 18.02
C ALA A 10 3.80 11.85 17.05
N GLN A 11 4.37 12.12 15.87
CA GLN A 11 3.70 12.78 14.76
C GLN A 11 3.64 11.85 13.56
N ILE A 12 2.50 11.87 12.86
CA ILE A 12 2.32 11.14 11.61
C ILE A 12 1.90 12.16 10.57
N HIS A 13 2.71 12.29 9.53
CA HIS A 13 2.38 13.05 8.33
C HIS A 13 1.98 12.04 7.25
N TYR A 14 0.77 12.20 6.73
CA TYR A 14 0.28 11.37 5.63
C TYR A 14 0.00 12.23 4.40
N PHE A 15 0.15 11.61 3.24
CA PHE A 15 -0.18 12.18 1.95
C PHE A 15 -1.17 11.27 1.25
N VAL A 16 -2.14 11.87 0.56
CA VAL A 16 -2.89 11.18 -0.49
C VAL A 16 -2.20 11.55 -1.80
N VAL A 17 -1.75 10.54 -2.53
CA VAL A 17 -1.06 10.71 -3.80
C VAL A 17 -1.84 10.00 -4.90
N GLU A 18 -1.75 10.54 -6.10
CA GLU A 18 -2.25 9.95 -7.33
C GLU A 18 -1.12 9.99 -8.36
N PHE A 19 -1.12 9.01 -9.27
CA PHE A 19 -0.16 8.93 -10.36
C PHE A 19 -0.82 8.23 -11.55
N ASP A 20 -0.34 8.56 -12.75
CA ASP A 20 -0.82 7.95 -13.99
C ASP A 20 -0.33 6.49 -14.07
N PRO A 21 -1.23 5.49 -14.14
CA PRO A 21 -0.84 4.09 -14.24
C PRO A 21 -0.05 3.76 -15.50
N ASP A 22 -0.17 4.56 -16.57
CA ASP A 22 0.62 4.39 -17.80
C ASP A 22 2.07 4.87 -17.64
N GLU A 23 2.33 5.76 -16.67
CA GLU A 23 3.68 6.29 -16.38
C GLU A 23 4.34 5.62 -15.17
N LEU A 24 3.55 5.16 -14.20
CA LEU A 24 4.04 4.59 -12.96
C LEU A 24 3.12 3.45 -12.46
N SER A 25 3.58 2.21 -12.62
CA SER A 25 2.92 1.07 -11.99
C SER A 25 3.03 1.12 -10.46
N TRP A 26 2.12 0.45 -9.76
CA TRP A 26 2.16 0.34 -8.30
C TRP A 26 3.45 -0.31 -7.80
N LYS A 27 3.93 -1.32 -8.53
CA LYS A 27 5.21 -1.98 -8.28
C LYS A 27 6.37 -1.00 -8.34
N ASP A 28 6.40 -0.14 -9.36
CA ASP A 28 7.44 0.88 -9.51
C ASP A 28 7.28 2.02 -8.49
N PHE A 29 6.05 2.41 -8.15
CA PHE A 29 5.82 3.33 -7.04
C PHE A 29 6.45 2.79 -5.75
N ARG A 30 6.20 1.52 -5.40
CA ARG A 30 6.80 0.93 -4.20
C ARG A 30 8.31 0.70 -4.31
N GLY A 31 8.80 0.22 -5.45
CA GLY A 31 10.20 -0.13 -5.63
C GLY A 31 11.12 1.08 -5.87
N LYS A 32 10.70 2.01 -6.73
CA LYS A 32 11.51 3.14 -7.20
C LYS A 32 11.23 4.43 -6.44
N VAL A 33 9.97 4.71 -6.09
CA VAL A 33 9.61 5.95 -5.35
C VAL A 33 9.76 5.74 -3.85
N ILE A 34 9.08 4.74 -3.27
CA ILE A 34 9.16 4.46 -1.83
C ILE A 34 10.51 3.83 -1.46
N GLY A 35 10.92 2.79 -2.19
CA GLY A 35 12.17 2.06 -1.95
C GLY A 35 11.95 0.75 -1.18
N ALA A 36 12.95 -0.14 -1.23
CA ALA A 36 12.92 -1.43 -0.54
C ALA A 36 12.67 -1.27 0.97
N THR A 37 11.97 -2.24 1.58
CA THR A 37 11.66 -2.22 3.03
C THR A 37 12.91 -2.16 3.89
N ASP A 38 13.97 -2.85 3.48
CA ASP A 38 15.32 -2.67 4.02
C ASP A 38 15.98 -1.47 3.31
N PRO A 39 16.18 -0.33 4.00
CA PRO A 39 16.71 0.88 3.37
C PRO A 39 18.16 0.74 2.91
N SER A 40 18.92 -0.24 3.43
CA SER A 40 20.32 -0.47 3.03
C SER A 40 20.45 -0.99 1.60
N VAL A 41 19.39 -1.59 1.05
CA VAL A 41 19.32 -2.09 -0.33
C VAL A 41 18.32 -1.31 -1.18
N ALA A 42 17.73 -0.23 -0.64
CA ALA A 42 16.81 0.62 -1.39
C ALA A 42 17.54 1.42 -2.48
N HIS A 43 16.85 1.70 -3.59
CA HIS A 43 17.42 2.56 -4.64
C HIS A 43 17.84 3.90 -4.05
N PRO A 44 19.03 4.43 -4.37
CA PRO A 44 19.52 5.64 -3.71
C PRO A 44 18.57 6.83 -3.81
N GLU A 45 17.90 7.00 -4.94
CA GLU A 45 16.99 8.13 -5.17
C GLU A 45 15.56 7.89 -4.67
N SER A 46 15.25 6.69 -4.16
CA SER A 46 13.97 6.42 -3.49
C SER A 46 13.89 7.14 -2.13
N LEU A 47 12.69 7.37 -1.62
CA LEU A 47 12.48 8.02 -0.31
C LEU A 47 13.25 7.31 0.81
N ARG A 48 13.13 5.98 0.92
CA ARG A 48 13.87 5.20 1.92
C ARG A 48 15.39 5.29 1.72
N GLY A 49 15.86 5.29 0.46
CA GLY A 49 17.27 5.44 0.15
C GLY A 49 17.82 6.82 0.54
N VAL A 50 17.07 7.89 0.27
CA VAL A 50 17.42 9.26 0.65
C VAL A 50 17.46 9.40 2.16
N LEU A 51 16.44 8.91 2.88
CA LEU A 51 16.41 8.90 4.34
C LEU A 51 17.60 8.12 4.91
N TYR A 52 17.90 6.94 4.36
CA TYR A 52 19.00 6.09 4.83
C TYR A 52 20.38 6.72 4.68
N ARG A 53 20.64 7.47 3.60
CA ARG A 53 21.94 8.12 3.38
C ARG A 53 22.09 9.43 4.13
N ASN A 54 21.01 10.20 4.24
CA ASN A 54 21.05 11.58 4.73
C ASN A 54 20.48 11.72 6.14
N TRP A 55 20.27 10.62 6.87
CA TRP A 55 19.60 10.61 8.18
C TRP A 55 20.16 11.63 9.18
N LYS A 56 21.49 11.79 9.24
CA LYS A 56 22.15 12.77 10.11
C LYS A 56 21.81 14.20 9.73
N ASP A 57 21.91 14.52 8.44
CA ASP A 57 21.65 15.85 7.90
C ASP A 57 20.17 16.23 8.01
N LEU A 58 19.30 15.22 7.99
CA LEU A 58 17.86 15.34 8.21
C LEU A 58 17.47 15.38 9.70
N GLY A 59 18.42 15.24 10.62
CA GLY A 59 18.18 15.27 12.07
C GLY A 59 17.44 14.05 12.61
N ILE A 60 17.48 12.91 11.90
CA ILE A 60 16.92 11.64 12.37
C ILE A 60 17.86 11.05 13.44
N GLU A 61 17.32 10.49 14.51
CA GLU A 61 18.11 10.03 15.67
C GLU A 61 19.05 8.85 15.34
N SER A 62 18.59 7.94 14.51
CA SER A 62 19.32 6.73 14.12
C SER A 62 19.24 6.51 12.61
N GLN A 63 20.21 5.76 12.08
CA GLN A 63 20.13 5.32 10.70
C GLN A 63 18.92 4.39 10.52
N PRO A 64 18.06 4.63 9.51
CA PRO A 64 16.90 3.79 9.24
C PRO A 64 17.24 2.31 9.08
N ASP A 65 16.39 1.44 9.62
CA ASP A 65 16.47 -0.01 9.49
C ASP A 65 15.16 -0.60 8.94
N ILE A 66 15.04 -1.92 8.89
CA ILE A 66 13.83 -2.61 8.37
C ILE A 66 12.56 -2.23 9.16
N SER A 67 12.70 -1.97 10.46
CA SER A 67 11.59 -1.67 11.36
C SER A 67 11.23 -0.17 11.40
N ASP A 68 12.24 0.70 11.29
CA ASP A 68 12.13 2.16 11.30
C ASP A 68 12.67 2.73 9.98
N ASN A 69 12.06 2.34 8.87
CA ASN A 69 12.46 2.73 7.50
C ASN A 69 11.93 4.10 7.05
N GLY A 70 11.35 4.88 7.97
CA GLY A 70 10.98 6.28 7.79
C GLY A 70 9.69 6.54 7.00
N VAL A 71 9.36 5.77 5.96
CA VAL A 71 8.15 5.98 5.15
C VAL A 71 7.37 4.68 4.91
N HIS A 72 6.05 4.77 5.08
CA HIS A 72 5.08 3.77 4.69
C HIS A 72 4.46 4.12 3.33
N GLY A 73 4.29 3.12 2.47
CA GLY A 73 3.51 3.21 1.24
C GLY A 73 2.59 2.01 1.17
N SER A 74 1.33 2.24 0.80
CA SER A 74 0.31 1.20 0.72
C SER A 74 0.75 0.06 -0.21
N ALA A 75 0.54 -1.19 0.23
CA ALA A 75 1.05 -2.37 -0.46
C ALA A 75 0.41 -2.61 -1.85
N GLY A 76 -0.80 -2.12 -2.05
CA GLY A 76 -1.60 -2.24 -3.27
C GLY A 76 -2.88 -1.41 -3.17
N PRO A 77 -3.67 -1.31 -4.24
CA PRO A 77 -4.92 -0.53 -4.29
C PRO A 77 -5.92 -0.87 -3.18
N LEU A 78 -6.08 -2.16 -2.87
CA LEU A 78 -7.01 -2.63 -1.83
C LEU A 78 -6.54 -2.28 -0.41
N ALA A 79 -5.23 -2.39 -0.16
CA ALA A 79 -4.64 -1.94 1.10
C ALA A 79 -4.75 -0.41 1.23
N ALA A 80 -4.54 0.33 0.13
CA ALA A 80 -4.67 1.78 0.11
C ALA A 80 -6.11 2.23 0.41
N LEU A 81 -7.13 1.54 -0.12
CA LEU A 81 -8.53 1.79 0.23
C LEU A 81 -8.77 1.61 1.73
N ARG A 82 -8.29 0.50 2.32
CA ARG A 82 -8.40 0.29 3.77
C ARG A 82 -7.70 1.40 4.54
N GLU A 83 -6.49 1.76 4.16
CA GLU A 83 -5.72 2.81 4.83
C GLU A 83 -6.44 4.16 4.77
N ARG A 84 -6.98 4.56 3.61
CA ARG A 84 -7.77 5.80 3.50
C ARG A 84 -9.01 5.78 4.39
N THR A 85 -9.71 4.64 4.51
CA THR A 85 -10.86 4.55 5.43
C THR A 85 -10.46 4.74 6.90
N VAL A 86 -9.25 4.30 7.28
CA VAL A 86 -8.74 4.43 8.65
C VAL A 86 -8.24 5.84 8.93
N TRP A 87 -7.47 6.43 8.01
CA TRP A 87 -6.80 7.71 8.23
C TRP A 87 -7.67 8.92 7.90
N LEU A 88 -8.55 8.81 6.91
CA LEU A 88 -9.37 9.92 6.41
C LEU A 88 -10.85 9.80 6.81
N GLY A 89 -11.28 8.63 7.31
CA GLY A 89 -12.69 8.37 7.59
C GLY A 89 -13.57 8.27 6.34
N THR A 90 -12.97 8.26 5.14
CA THR A 90 -13.68 8.09 3.86
C THR A 90 -14.44 6.76 3.86
N LYS A 91 -15.72 6.77 3.50
CA LYS A 91 -16.47 5.52 3.36
C LYS A 91 -16.00 4.78 2.12
N PRO A 92 -15.98 3.43 2.11
CA PRO A 92 -15.46 2.67 0.98
C PRO A 92 -16.14 2.98 -0.36
N HIS A 93 -17.44 3.26 -0.36
CA HIS A 93 -18.18 3.60 -1.58
C HIS A 93 -18.02 5.06 -2.03
N GLU A 94 -17.53 5.94 -1.16
CA GLU A 94 -17.21 7.34 -1.49
C GLU A 94 -15.77 7.46 -2.04
N ASP A 95 -14.95 6.43 -1.85
CA ASP A 95 -13.61 6.33 -2.40
C ASP A 95 -13.63 5.99 -3.90
N PRO A 96 -12.82 6.64 -4.77
CA PRO A 96 -12.82 6.35 -6.20
C PRO A 96 -12.58 4.87 -6.53
N PHE A 97 -11.64 4.21 -5.85
CA PHE A 97 -11.33 2.81 -6.10
C PHE A 97 -12.44 1.89 -5.58
N GLY A 98 -12.98 2.16 -4.39
CA GLY A 98 -14.10 1.38 -3.86
C GLY A 98 -15.40 1.55 -4.66
N ALA A 99 -15.67 2.76 -5.18
CA ALA A 99 -16.76 3.01 -6.13
C ALA A 99 -16.57 2.21 -7.42
N THR A 100 -15.35 2.17 -7.97
CA THR A 100 -15.01 1.36 -9.14
C THR A 100 -15.25 -0.13 -8.89
N LEU A 101 -14.77 -0.69 -7.77
CA LEU A 101 -15.03 -2.09 -7.41
C LEU A 101 -16.54 -2.39 -7.31
N THR A 102 -17.31 -1.50 -6.67
CA THR A 102 -18.76 -1.64 -6.55
C THR A 102 -19.44 -1.65 -7.93
N SER A 103 -19.03 -0.75 -8.83
CA SER A 103 -19.57 -0.67 -10.19
C SER A 103 -19.28 -1.91 -11.03
N HIS A 104 -18.21 -2.65 -10.71
CA HIS A 104 -17.86 -3.93 -11.32
C HIS A 104 -18.49 -5.14 -10.61
N GLY A 105 -19.41 -4.90 -9.66
CA GLY A 105 -20.17 -5.95 -8.99
C GLY A 105 -19.48 -6.60 -7.80
N VAL A 106 -18.33 -6.07 -7.34
CA VAL A 106 -17.66 -6.55 -6.12
C VAL A 106 -18.52 -6.17 -4.91
N GLN A 107 -19.09 -7.18 -4.25
CA GLN A 107 -19.91 -6.99 -3.06
C GLN A 107 -19.06 -7.09 -1.78
N ARG A 108 -19.63 -6.60 -0.67
CA ARG A 108 -19.04 -6.69 0.68
C ARG A 108 -17.61 -6.15 0.77
N LEU A 109 -17.37 -4.95 0.23
CA LEU A 109 -16.05 -4.29 0.24
C LEU A 109 -15.40 -4.25 1.62
N GLU A 110 -16.19 -4.04 2.66
CA GLU A 110 -15.71 -4.05 4.04
C GLU A 110 -15.06 -5.38 4.41
N GLY A 111 -15.57 -6.51 3.89
CA GLY A 111 -14.99 -7.82 4.08
C GLY A 111 -13.62 -7.98 3.42
N TRP A 112 -13.47 -7.47 2.19
CA TRP A 112 -12.20 -7.49 1.45
C TRP A 112 -11.12 -6.66 2.16
N MET A 113 -11.50 -5.51 2.71
CA MET A 113 -10.57 -4.64 3.43
C MET A 113 -10.10 -5.19 4.80
N MET A 114 -10.66 -6.30 5.27
CA MET A 114 -10.20 -6.99 6.49
C MET A 114 -9.07 -7.98 6.23
N ASN A 115 -8.50 -7.98 5.02
CA ASN A 115 -7.45 -8.90 4.60
C ASN A 115 -7.81 -10.40 4.77
N PRO A 116 -8.99 -10.86 4.28
CA PRO A 116 -9.39 -12.25 4.38
C PRO A 116 -8.47 -13.18 3.58
N ILE A 117 -8.45 -14.47 3.95
CA ILE A 117 -7.82 -15.50 3.11
C ILE A 117 -8.76 -15.84 1.95
N VAL A 118 -8.29 -15.62 0.72
CA VAL A 118 -9.07 -15.78 -0.52
C VAL A 118 -8.30 -16.60 -1.56
N ARG A 119 -8.91 -16.87 -2.73
CA ARG A 119 -8.28 -17.61 -3.82
C ARG A 119 -8.32 -16.79 -5.11
N LEU A 120 -7.26 -16.02 -5.37
CA LEU A 120 -7.17 -15.17 -6.55
C LEU A 120 -6.20 -15.73 -7.58
N SER A 121 -6.46 -15.43 -8.86
CA SER A 121 -5.48 -15.65 -9.92
C SER A 121 -4.45 -14.54 -9.91
N ARG A 122 -3.17 -14.89 -9.79
CA ARG A 122 -2.02 -13.98 -9.88
C ARG A 122 -1.07 -14.52 -10.91
N GLU A 123 -0.74 -13.70 -11.92
CA GLU A 123 0.16 -14.10 -13.03
C GLU A 123 -0.28 -15.43 -13.70
N GLY A 124 -1.58 -15.64 -13.84
CA GLY A 124 -2.15 -16.86 -14.43
C GLY A 124 -2.22 -18.08 -13.51
N ASN A 125 -1.74 -17.98 -12.27
CA ASN A 125 -1.76 -19.07 -11.30
C ASN A 125 -2.78 -18.82 -10.18
N MET A 126 -3.57 -19.83 -9.83
CA MET A 126 -4.47 -19.73 -8.68
C MET A 126 -3.68 -19.84 -7.37
N MET A 127 -3.72 -18.79 -6.58
CA MET A 127 -3.03 -18.70 -5.29
C MET A 127 -4.04 -18.60 -4.16
N LYS A 128 -3.66 -19.07 -2.96
CA LYS A 128 -4.46 -18.91 -1.73
C LYS A 128 -3.63 -18.17 -0.70
N GLY A 129 -4.18 -17.11 -0.12
CA GLY A 129 -3.47 -16.29 0.85
C GLY A 129 -4.28 -15.08 1.30
N PRO A 130 -3.73 -14.26 2.22
CA PRO A 130 -4.32 -12.97 2.57
C PRO A 130 -4.51 -12.12 1.32
N CYS A 131 -5.68 -11.51 1.15
CA CYS A 131 -5.99 -10.80 -0.08
C CYS A 131 -5.01 -9.65 -0.36
N PHE A 132 -4.51 -8.95 0.67
CA PHE A 132 -3.53 -7.87 0.49
C PHE A 132 -2.22 -8.41 -0.09
N ASP A 133 -1.76 -9.58 0.36
CA ASP A 133 -0.56 -10.23 -0.16
C ASP A 133 -0.77 -10.69 -1.61
N LEU A 134 -1.97 -11.21 -1.92
CA LEU A 134 -2.30 -11.65 -3.28
C LEU A 134 -2.46 -10.48 -4.25
N THR A 135 -2.85 -9.31 -3.76
CA THR A 135 -2.99 -8.06 -4.55
C THR A 135 -1.79 -7.11 -4.42
N GLU A 136 -0.71 -7.57 -3.79
CA GLU A 136 0.49 -6.76 -3.58
C GLU A 136 1.16 -6.41 -4.92
N ASP A 137 1.53 -5.14 -5.05
CA ASP A 137 2.20 -4.55 -6.23
C ASP A 137 1.38 -4.57 -7.53
N MET A 138 0.11 -4.97 -7.47
CA MET A 138 -0.80 -4.94 -8.62
C MET A 138 -1.36 -3.54 -8.87
N ASP A 139 -1.59 -3.22 -10.14
CA ASP A 139 -2.28 -2.00 -10.52
C ASP A 139 -3.79 -2.09 -10.27
N SER A 140 -4.45 -0.93 -10.17
CA SER A 140 -5.87 -0.82 -9.81
C SER A 140 -6.77 -1.68 -10.70
N ASP A 141 -6.55 -1.66 -12.02
CA ASP A 141 -7.36 -2.40 -12.99
C ASP A 141 -7.16 -3.92 -12.86
N ASP A 142 -5.94 -4.36 -12.57
CA ASP A 142 -5.65 -5.78 -12.34
C ASP A 142 -6.34 -6.28 -11.07
N VAL A 143 -6.38 -5.47 -10.02
CA VAL A 143 -7.11 -5.81 -8.78
C VAL A 143 -8.61 -5.86 -9.03
N VAL A 144 -9.18 -4.91 -9.77
CA VAL A 144 -10.61 -4.95 -10.17
C VAL A 144 -10.90 -6.24 -10.94
N GLY A 145 -10.05 -6.60 -11.91
CA GLY A 145 -10.17 -7.83 -12.68
C GLY A 145 -10.08 -9.10 -11.83
N ALA A 146 -9.16 -9.13 -10.86
CA ALA A 146 -8.98 -10.27 -9.97
C ALA A 146 -10.19 -10.48 -9.04
N LEU A 147 -10.72 -9.40 -8.44
CA LEU A 147 -11.83 -9.47 -7.49
C LEU A 147 -13.19 -9.75 -8.16
N THR A 148 -13.34 -9.36 -9.43
CA THR A 148 -14.58 -9.61 -10.19
C THR A 148 -14.70 -11.08 -10.61
N ARG A 149 -13.58 -11.74 -10.96
CA ARG A 149 -13.56 -13.13 -11.45
C ARG A 149 -13.85 -14.18 -10.39
N GLU A 150 -13.70 -13.87 -9.10
CA GLU A 150 -14.07 -14.82 -8.02
C GLU A 150 -15.59 -15.07 -7.93
N TYR A 151 -16.42 -14.30 -8.64
CA TYR A 151 -17.88 -14.42 -8.65
C TYR A 151 -18.48 -15.09 -9.91
N THR A 152 -17.67 -15.72 -10.76
CA THR A 152 -18.13 -16.56 -11.89
C THR A 152 -17.60 -17.97 -11.76
#